data_AF-A0A075FS26-F1
#
_entry.id   AF-A0A075FS26-F1
#
_cell.length_a   1.000
_cell.length_b   1.000
_cell.length_c   1.000
_cell.angle_alpha   90.00
_cell.angle_beta   90.00
_cell.angle_gamma   90.00
#
_symmetry.space_group_name_H-M   'P 1'
#
loop_
_entity.id
_entity.type
_entity.pdbx_description
1 polymer ?
#
loop_
_entity_poly.entity_id
_entity_poly.type
_entity_poly.pdbx_seq_one_letter_code
_entity_poly.pdbx_strand_id
1 'polypeptide(L)'
;MTMVGEPESVLRAAIECTTIAVDLIDMRNHSGEHARMGAVDVVPFIPIRAVSMTDCVELSHRYAKSVSQDLSLPVYMYAHSASSHERVRLPDIRKGEYEGLRSKIVTEEWTPDYGPSEFMPTMGATATGARSILVAYNVNLNTDDKGKANSIASKIRTSGAIMRDEHGDIIRSDDGKPIRKPGMFKQLQAAGWMFDESTAQVSMNLLDHSVTGLHDVTDAIRTEAAKMGLDVVAGELVGLVPLDAMLIAGDHYHDGVNADDTTLVHAAIDGLMLDRLDAFNVHSSIIEWAITEATS
;
A
#
# COMPACT_ATOMS: atom_id res chain seq x y z
N MET A 1 0.83 2.26 -10.68
CA MET A 1 1.83 1.90 -11.70
C MET A 1 3.07 1.40 -10.99
N THR A 2 3.67 0.30 -11.48
CA THR A 2 4.94 -0.22 -10.99
C THR A 2 5.91 -0.32 -12.14
N MET A 3 7.14 0.14 -11.94
CA MET A 3 8.23 0.05 -12.92
C MET A 3 9.50 -0.36 -12.20
N VAL A 4 10.36 -1.11 -12.89
CA VAL A 4 11.64 -1.56 -12.37
C VAL A 4 12.71 -1.24 -13.42
N GLY A 5 13.87 -0.78 -12.98
CA GLY A 5 14.97 -0.46 -13.87
C GLY A 5 16.10 0.27 -13.15
N GLU A 6 17.08 0.72 -13.93
CA GLU A 6 18.22 1.49 -13.44
C GLU A 6 17.78 2.82 -12.79
N PRO A 7 18.46 3.29 -11.72
CA PRO A 7 18.11 4.48 -10.95
C PRO A 7 17.72 5.71 -11.79
N GLU A 8 18.56 6.09 -12.76
CA GLU A 8 18.32 7.27 -13.60
C GLU A 8 17.16 7.09 -14.59
N SER A 9 16.91 5.87 -15.05
CA SER A 9 15.81 5.58 -15.96
C SER A 9 14.48 5.63 -15.23
N VAL A 10 14.40 5.04 -14.03
CA VAL A 10 13.21 5.09 -13.17
C VAL A 10 12.91 6.52 -12.73
N LEU A 11 13.93 7.30 -12.34
CA LEU A 11 13.76 8.71 -11.98
C LEU A 11 13.15 9.54 -13.11
N ARG A 12 13.72 9.44 -14.33
CA ARG A 12 13.20 10.17 -15.50
C ARG A 12 11.77 9.75 -15.83
N ALA A 13 11.49 8.45 -15.82
CA ALA A 13 10.14 7.93 -16.08
C ALA A 13 9.14 8.43 -15.03
N ALA A 14 9.51 8.43 -13.74
CA ALA A 14 8.65 8.94 -12.68
C ALA A 14 8.34 10.44 -12.85
N ILE A 15 9.33 11.26 -13.21
CA ILE A 15 9.13 12.70 -13.49
C ILE A 15 8.17 12.89 -14.68
N GLU A 16 8.42 12.20 -15.80
CA GLU A 16 7.60 12.30 -17.00
C GLU A 16 6.14 11.85 -16.74
N CYS A 17 5.97 10.72 -16.06
CA CYS A 17 4.64 10.24 -15.67
C CYS A 17 3.92 11.24 -14.78
N THR A 18 4.62 11.91 -13.86
CA THR A 18 4.01 12.94 -13.02
C THR A 18 3.60 14.15 -13.83
N THR A 19 4.45 14.64 -14.74
CA THR A 19 4.11 15.75 -15.65
C THR A 19 2.85 15.44 -16.46
N ILE A 20 2.78 14.26 -17.08
CA ILE A 20 1.61 13.85 -17.86
C ILE A 20 0.38 13.71 -16.97
N ALA A 21 0.52 13.14 -15.77
CA ALA A 21 -0.61 12.92 -14.86
C ALA A 21 -1.20 14.24 -14.35
N VAL A 22 -0.37 15.24 -14.00
CA VAL A 22 -0.90 16.55 -13.54
C VAL A 22 -1.61 17.33 -14.64
N ASP A 23 -1.26 17.08 -15.91
CA ASP A 23 -1.90 17.70 -17.07
C ASP A 23 -3.24 17.03 -17.42
N LEU A 24 -3.32 15.70 -17.24
CA LEU A 24 -4.49 14.91 -17.64
C LEU A 24 -5.53 14.72 -16.53
N ILE A 25 -5.13 14.78 -15.27
CA ILE A 25 -6.00 14.50 -14.13
C ILE A 25 -6.37 15.80 -13.43
N ASP A 26 -7.67 16.10 -13.39
CA ASP A 26 -8.22 17.20 -12.61
C ASP A 26 -8.84 16.67 -11.30
N MET A 27 -8.11 16.85 -10.20
CA MET A 27 -8.51 16.39 -8.86
C MET A 27 -9.85 16.98 -8.38
N ARG A 28 -10.29 18.11 -8.93
CA ARG A 28 -11.61 18.70 -8.59
C ARG A 28 -12.78 17.81 -9.00
N ASN A 29 -12.56 16.94 -9.98
CA ASN A 29 -13.56 16.02 -10.51
C ASN A 29 -13.32 14.58 -10.04
N HIS A 30 -12.28 14.33 -9.24
CA HIS A 30 -11.90 12.99 -8.83
C HIS A 30 -12.52 12.61 -7.47
N SER A 31 -13.23 11.50 -7.45
CA SER A 31 -13.69 10.80 -6.24
C SER A 31 -13.35 9.31 -6.32
N GLY A 32 -13.05 8.68 -5.19
CA GLY A 32 -12.84 7.24 -5.10
C GLY A 32 -12.86 6.78 -3.65
N GLU A 33 -13.04 5.49 -3.41
CA GLU A 33 -13.09 4.93 -2.05
C GLU A 33 -11.72 5.01 -1.33
N HIS A 34 -10.61 4.99 -2.07
CA HIS A 34 -9.27 5.05 -1.50
C HIS A 34 -8.82 6.49 -1.19
N ALA A 35 -8.25 6.65 0.01
CA ALA A 35 -7.70 7.92 0.46
C ALA A 35 -6.57 8.43 -0.44
N ARG A 36 -6.72 9.66 -0.94
CA ARG A 36 -5.79 10.33 -1.85
C ARG A 36 -5.65 11.81 -1.53
N MET A 37 -4.52 12.43 -1.87
CA MET A 37 -4.34 13.89 -1.72
C MET A 37 -3.88 14.61 -3.00
N GLY A 38 -3.63 13.90 -4.09
CA GLY A 38 -3.24 14.49 -5.37
C GLY A 38 -3.39 13.56 -6.57
N ALA A 39 -3.28 14.14 -7.76
CA ALA A 39 -3.33 13.45 -9.05
C ALA A 39 -2.26 12.36 -9.13
N VAL A 40 -1.06 12.70 -8.63
CA VAL A 40 -0.03 11.72 -8.27
C VAL A 40 0.11 11.73 -6.76
N ASP A 41 -0.55 10.78 -6.13
CA ASP A 41 -0.71 10.75 -4.67
C ASP A 41 0.59 10.35 -3.94
N VAL A 42 1.31 9.35 -4.45
CA VAL A 42 2.61 8.93 -3.90
C VAL A 42 3.55 8.36 -4.97
N VAL A 43 4.84 8.70 -4.89
CA VAL A 43 5.92 8.16 -5.72
C VAL A 43 7.07 7.64 -4.85
N PRO A 44 7.07 6.34 -4.49
CA PRO A 44 8.15 5.74 -3.71
C PRO A 44 9.30 5.22 -4.59
N PHE A 45 10.53 5.32 -4.08
CA PHE A 45 11.71 4.63 -4.61
C PHE A 45 12.09 3.48 -3.69
N ILE A 46 12.31 2.29 -4.24
CA ILE A 46 12.48 1.06 -3.47
C ILE A 46 13.75 0.35 -3.97
N PRO A 47 14.72 0.04 -3.10
CA PRO A 47 15.90 -0.71 -3.49
C PRO A 47 15.52 -2.17 -3.78
N ILE A 48 15.93 -2.68 -4.94
CA ILE A 48 15.72 -4.09 -5.33
C ILE A 48 17.03 -4.87 -5.24
N ARG A 49 17.99 -4.58 -6.13
CA ARG A 49 19.29 -5.26 -6.19
C ARG A 49 20.41 -4.28 -6.49
N ALA A 50 21.51 -4.39 -5.75
CA ALA A 50 22.71 -3.56 -5.91
C ALA A 50 22.48 -2.04 -5.83
N VAL A 51 21.39 -1.62 -5.19
CA VAL A 51 21.04 -0.22 -4.89
C VAL A 51 20.75 -0.15 -3.40
N SER A 52 21.29 0.85 -2.71
CA SER A 52 21.08 1.04 -1.28
C SER A 52 19.82 1.86 -0.99
N MET A 53 19.36 1.82 0.27
CA MET A 53 18.30 2.73 0.71
C MET A 53 18.71 4.19 0.56
N THR A 54 19.98 4.52 0.81
CA THR A 54 20.53 5.88 0.67
C THR A 54 20.41 6.37 -0.78
N ASP A 55 20.73 5.53 -1.75
CA ASP A 55 20.59 5.88 -3.17
C ASP A 55 19.12 6.19 -3.51
N CYS A 56 18.18 5.39 -3.00
CA CYS A 56 16.75 5.63 -3.18
C CYS A 56 16.28 6.92 -2.49
N VAL A 57 16.82 7.25 -1.30
CA VAL A 57 16.54 8.53 -0.63
C VAL A 57 17.01 9.67 -1.53
N GLU A 58 18.21 9.61 -2.08
CA GLU A 58 18.73 10.62 -3.01
C GLU A 58 17.85 10.76 -4.26
N LEU A 59 17.41 9.65 -4.87
CA LEU A 59 16.47 9.68 -5.99
C LEU A 59 15.16 10.39 -5.63
N SER A 60 14.60 10.12 -4.45
CA SER A 60 13.37 10.77 -4.00
C SER A 60 13.51 12.28 -3.86
N HIS A 61 14.65 12.77 -3.35
CA HIS A 61 14.93 14.21 -3.26
C HIS A 61 15.11 14.84 -4.64
N ARG A 62 15.79 14.15 -5.56
CA ARG A 62 15.97 14.62 -6.95
C ARG A 62 14.65 14.69 -7.70
N TYR A 63 13.80 13.67 -7.53
CA TYR A 63 12.43 13.65 -8.04
C TYR A 63 11.64 14.85 -7.48
N ALA A 64 11.58 14.99 -6.16
CA ALA A 64 10.83 16.04 -5.48
C ALA A 64 11.24 17.43 -5.97
N LYS A 65 12.55 17.67 -6.06
CA LYS A 65 13.11 18.93 -6.55
C LYS A 65 12.69 19.22 -7.99
N SER A 66 12.78 18.24 -8.90
CA SER A 66 12.43 18.46 -10.32
C SER A 66 10.94 18.78 -10.48
N VAL A 67 10.06 17.89 -9.99
CA VAL A 67 8.60 18.06 -10.19
C VAL A 67 8.07 19.31 -9.49
N SER A 68 8.66 19.66 -8.35
CA SER A 68 8.31 20.89 -7.65
C SER A 68 8.71 22.14 -8.42
N GLN A 69 9.93 22.17 -8.98
CA GLN A 69 10.43 23.32 -9.73
C GLN A 69 9.69 23.49 -11.06
N ASP A 70 9.45 22.38 -11.77
CA ASP A 70 8.90 22.41 -13.12
C ASP A 70 7.38 22.60 -13.12
N LEU A 71 6.67 22.08 -12.11
CA LEU A 71 5.20 22.03 -12.07
C LEU A 71 4.60 22.90 -10.95
N SER A 72 5.43 23.54 -10.12
CA SER A 72 5.00 24.19 -8.87
C SER A 72 4.26 23.22 -7.93
N LEU A 73 4.53 21.93 -8.02
CA LEU A 73 3.85 20.89 -7.25
C LEU A 73 4.33 20.90 -5.78
N PRO A 74 3.41 20.95 -4.80
CA PRO A 74 3.74 20.71 -3.39
C PRO A 74 4.10 19.24 -3.16
N VAL A 75 5.27 19.00 -2.58
CA VAL A 75 5.79 17.64 -2.32
C VAL A 75 6.17 17.46 -0.86
N TYR A 76 5.69 16.37 -0.26
CA TYR A 76 6.06 15.91 1.08
C TYR A 76 7.01 14.72 1.00
N MET A 77 8.11 14.78 1.76
CA MET A 77 9.02 13.66 1.89
C MET A 77 8.53 12.70 2.98
N TYR A 78 8.51 11.39 2.71
CA TYR A 78 8.01 10.38 3.65
C TYR A 78 8.96 9.19 3.81
N ALA A 79 8.62 8.28 4.73
CA ALA A 79 9.38 7.06 5.03
C ALA A 79 10.84 7.39 5.39
N HIS A 80 11.84 6.74 4.77
CA HIS A 80 13.25 7.01 5.07
C HIS A 80 13.72 8.39 4.59
N SER A 81 12.93 9.08 3.76
CA SER A 81 13.21 10.44 3.33
C SER A 81 12.49 11.50 4.17
N ALA A 82 11.70 11.11 5.17
CA ALA A 82 10.88 12.05 5.95
C ALA A 82 11.73 13.10 6.67
N SER A 83 11.34 14.37 6.54
CA SER A 83 11.98 15.50 7.22
C SER A 83 11.60 15.64 8.69
N SER A 84 10.47 15.04 9.08
CA SER A 84 9.97 15.02 10.46
C SER A 84 9.35 13.68 10.81
N HIS A 85 9.19 13.41 12.11
CA HIS A 85 8.64 12.14 12.59
C HIS A 85 7.18 11.93 12.14
N GLU A 86 6.41 13.02 12.07
CA GLU A 86 5.00 13.05 11.68
C GLU A 86 4.79 12.68 10.20
N ARG A 87 5.84 12.78 9.38
CA ARG A 87 5.82 12.48 7.94
C ARG A 87 6.32 11.09 7.60
N VAL A 88 6.80 10.31 8.57
CA VAL A 88 7.30 8.95 8.30
C VAL A 88 6.21 8.08 7.67
N ARG A 89 4.96 8.22 8.13
CA ARG A 89 3.83 7.40 7.69
C ARG A 89 2.96 8.16 6.70
N LEU A 90 2.79 7.56 5.52
CA LEU A 90 1.93 8.13 4.46
C LEU A 90 0.49 8.42 4.90
N PRO A 91 -0.20 7.57 5.70
CA PRO A 91 -1.55 7.90 6.18
C PRO A 91 -1.63 9.18 7.03
N ASP A 92 -0.55 9.54 7.74
CA ASP A 92 -0.52 10.75 8.56
C ASP A 92 -0.40 12.00 7.66
N ILE A 93 0.36 11.90 6.56
CA ILE A 93 0.41 12.92 5.51
C ILE A 93 -0.94 13.02 4.79
N ARG A 94 -1.59 11.91 4.48
CA ARG A 94 -2.90 11.88 3.79
C ARG A 94 -4.10 12.17 4.69
N LYS A 95 -3.90 12.42 5.98
CA LYS A 95 -5.02 12.67 6.90
C LYS A 95 -5.82 13.89 6.46
N GLY A 96 -7.11 13.67 6.20
CA GLY A 96 -8.02 14.68 5.64
C GLY A 96 -8.12 14.65 4.11
N GLU A 97 -7.31 13.84 3.44
CA GLU A 97 -7.32 13.64 1.99
C GLU A 97 -7.12 14.95 1.20
N TYR A 98 -7.57 14.98 -0.05
CA TYR A 98 -7.55 16.18 -0.89
C TYR A 98 -8.41 17.31 -0.30
N GLU A 99 -9.58 16.99 0.26
CA GLU A 99 -10.52 17.97 0.81
C GLU A 99 -9.92 18.73 2.01
N GLY A 100 -9.20 18.02 2.88
CA GLY A 100 -8.52 18.58 4.05
C GLY A 100 -7.19 19.26 3.73
N LEU A 101 -6.60 18.96 2.57
CA LEU A 101 -5.30 19.52 2.15
C LEU A 101 -5.32 21.05 2.10
N ARG A 102 -6.42 21.66 1.66
CA ARG A 102 -6.56 23.13 1.54
C ARG A 102 -6.27 23.87 2.84
N SER A 103 -6.81 23.38 3.95
CA SER A 103 -6.55 23.97 5.28
C SER A 103 -5.23 23.53 5.88
N LYS A 104 -4.73 22.36 5.49
CA LYS A 104 -3.53 21.75 6.05
C LYS A 104 -2.25 22.38 5.50
N ILE A 105 -2.15 22.54 4.18
CA ILE A 105 -0.92 22.98 3.50
C ILE A 105 -0.45 24.40 3.85
N VAL A 106 -1.34 25.22 4.41
CA VAL A 106 -1.03 26.60 4.81
C VAL A 106 -0.55 26.71 6.26
N THR A 107 -0.54 25.60 7.02
CA THR A 107 -0.03 25.61 8.39
C THR A 107 1.48 25.40 8.41
N GLU A 108 2.15 26.01 9.38
CA GLU A 108 3.61 25.91 9.54
C GLU A 108 4.08 24.44 9.66
N GLU A 109 3.36 23.64 10.45
CA GLU A 109 3.62 22.20 10.66
C GLU A 109 3.59 21.39 9.35
N TRP A 110 2.70 21.75 8.43
CA TRP A 110 2.44 21.03 7.19
C TRP A 110 2.93 21.77 5.95
N THR A 111 3.92 22.65 6.12
CA THR A 111 4.68 23.24 5.01
C THR A 111 5.32 22.13 4.16
N PRO A 112 5.08 22.05 2.83
CA PRO A 112 5.71 21.08 1.96
C PRO A 112 7.24 21.13 2.03
N ASP A 113 7.89 19.99 1.86
CA ASP A 113 9.37 19.91 1.83
C ASP A 113 9.94 20.55 0.55
N TYR A 114 9.19 20.45 -0.54
CA TYR A 114 9.47 21.11 -1.81
C TYR A 114 8.18 21.75 -2.35
N GLY A 115 8.34 22.90 -2.98
CA GLY A 115 7.27 23.60 -3.68
C GLY A 115 6.55 24.64 -2.82
N PRO A 116 5.52 25.27 -3.37
CA PRO A 116 4.78 26.30 -2.67
C PRO A 116 3.94 25.70 -1.55
N SER A 117 3.83 26.42 -0.43
CA SER A 117 2.91 26.11 0.66
C SER A 117 1.48 26.57 0.32
N GLU A 118 1.00 26.17 -0.85
CA GLU A 118 -0.27 26.62 -1.43
C GLU A 118 -1.09 25.43 -1.93
N PHE A 119 -2.41 25.52 -1.78
CA PHE A 119 -3.30 24.48 -2.26
C PHE A 119 -3.44 24.56 -3.78
N MET A 120 -3.05 23.50 -4.49
CA MET A 120 -3.20 23.37 -5.93
C MET A 120 -4.47 22.58 -6.29
N PRO A 121 -5.58 23.24 -6.72
CA PRO A 121 -6.85 22.54 -6.87
C PRO A 121 -6.85 21.44 -7.93
N THR A 122 -6.15 21.61 -9.05
CA THR A 122 -6.18 20.63 -10.15
C THR A 122 -5.33 19.40 -9.86
N MET A 123 -4.22 19.53 -9.11
CA MET A 123 -3.25 18.44 -8.90
C MET A 123 -3.13 17.96 -7.45
N GLY A 124 -3.52 18.76 -6.46
CA GLY A 124 -3.33 18.45 -5.05
C GLY A 124 -1.86 18.51 -4.61
N ALA A 125 -1.41 17.50 -3.85
CA ALA A 125 -0.01 17.36 -3.42
C ALA A 125 0.48 15.91 -3.61
N THR A 126 1.80 15.74 -3.66
CA THR A 126 2.44 14.44 -3.82
C THR A 126 3.28 14.09 -2.60
N ALA A 127 3.24 12.82 -2.16
CA ALA A 127 4.26 12.28 -1.26
C ALA A 127 5.35 11.54 -2.06
N THR A 128 6.62 11.70 -1.70
CA THR A 128 7.71 10.91 -2.28
C THR A 128 8.73 10.53 -1.22
N GLY A 129 9.44 9.42 -1.43
CA GLY A 129 10.40 8.95 -0.43
C GLY A 129 10.94 7.57 -0.76
N ALA A 130 11.88 7.12 0.05
CA ALA A 130 12.44 5.79 -0.05
C ALA A 130 11.89 4.86 1.03
N ARG A 131 11.56 3.62 0.65
CA ARG A 131 11.10 2.59 1.59
C ARG A 131 11.50 1.20 1.14
N SER A 132 11.48 0.27 2.09
CA SER A 132 11.55 -1.16 1.77
C SER A 132 10.35 -1.59 0.92
N ILE A 133 10.48 -2.74 0.26
CA ILE A 133 9.37 -3.38 -0.45
C ILE A 133 8.21 -3.56 0.54
N LEU A 134 7.01 -3.27 0.05
CA LEU A 134 5.75 -3.47 0.74
C LEU A 134 4.87 -4.21 -0.25
N VAL A 135 4.26 -5.29 0.20
CA VAL A 135 3.36 -6.09 -0.64
C VAL A 135 1.94 -5.62 -0.40
N ALA A 136 1.35 -4.98 -1.41
CA ALA A 136 -0.07 -4.63 -1.39
C ALA A 136 -0.86 -5.86 -1.83
N TYR A 137 -1.61 -6.42 -0.88
CA TYR A 137 -2.31 -7.68 -1.05
C TYR A 137 -3.71 -7.55 -0.45
N ASN A 138 -4.69 -7.95 -1.22
CA ASN A 138 -6.07 -7.87 -0.83
C ASN A 138 -6.73 -9.26 -0.86
N VAL A 139 -7.73 -9.46 -0.01
CA VAL A 139 -8.52 -10.70 0.03
C VAL A 139 -10.00 -10.36 -0.09
N ASN A 140 -10.67 -10.94 -1.08
CA ASN A 140 -12.05 -10.67 -1.44
C ASN A 140 -13.00 -11.60 -0.68
N LEU A 141 -14.13 -11.04 -0.24
CA LEU A 141 -15.18 -11.69 0.53
C LEU A 141 -16.50 -11.61 -0.23
N ASN A 142 -17.30 -12.66 -0.20
CA ASN A 142 -18.64 -12.73 -0.80
C ASN A 142 -19.71 -11.93 -0.02
N THR A 143 -19.51 -10.63 0.17
CA THR A 143 -20.47 -9.77 0.85
C THR A 143 -20.47 -8.36 0.27
N ASP A 144 -21.64 -7.74 0.27
CA ASP A 144 -21.86 -6.32 -0.06
C ASP A 144 -21.64 -5.38 1.14
N ASP A 145 -21.04 -5.88 2.23
CA ASP A 145 -20.92 -5.17 3.51
C ASP A 145 -19.44 -4.93 3.85
N LYS A 146 -18.96 -3.72 3.53
CA LYS A 146 -17.61 -3.27 3.91
C LYS A 146 -17.36 -3.25 5.42
N GLY A 147 -18.41 -3.22 6.24
CA GLY A 147 -18.32 -3.32 7.69
C GLY A 147 -17.77 -4.65 8.17
N LYS A 148 -18.14 -5.75 7.51
CA LYS A 148 -17.59 -7.09 7.80
C LYS A 148 -16.11 -7.19 7.42
N ALA A 149 -15.74 -6.70 6.24
CA ALA A 149 -14.33 -6.60 5.84
C ALA A 149 -13.51 -5.74 6.81
N ASN A 150 -14.04 -4.58 7.24
CA ASN A 150 -13.38 -3.72 8.22
C ASN A 150 -13.25 -4.37 9.61
N SER A 151 -14.24 -5.16 10.02
CA SER A 151 -14.18 -5.94 11.26
C SER A 151 -13.00 -6.92 11.22
N ILE A 152 -12.84 -7.67 10.12
CA ILE A 152 -11.70 -8.57 9.93
C ILE A 152 -10.38 -7.79 9.86
N ALA A 153 -10.31 -6.72 9.05
CA ALA A 153 -9.14 -5.85 8.93
C ALA A 153 -8.67 -5.33 10.30
N SER A 154 -9.60 -4.96 11.18
CA SER A 154 -9.29 -4.46 12.52
C SER A 154 -8.71 -5.53 13.46
N LYS A 155 -9.06 -6.81 13.25
CA LYS A 155 -8.52 -7.94 14.02
C LYS A 155 -7.12 -8.32 13.57
N ILE A 156 -6.81 -8.21 12.29
CA ILE A 156 -5.54 -8.68 11.73
C ILE A 156 -4.44 -7.61 11.78
N ARG A 157 -4.76 -6.33 11.50
CA ARG A 157 -3.75 -5.26 11.38
C ARG A 157 -3.04 -4.96 12.68
N THR A 158 -1.79 -4.53 12.60
CA THR A 158 -0.94 -4.24 13.77
C THR A 158 -1.55 -3.22 14.74
N SER A 159 -2.20 -2.17 14.22
CA SER A 159 -2.87 -1.17 15.07
C SER A 159 -4.09 -1.71 15.81
N GLY A 160 -4.60 -2.87 15.40
CA GLY A 160 -5.75 -3.52 16.00
C GLY A 160 -7.06 -2.71 15.96
N ALA A 161 -7.95 -3.08 16.88
CA ALA A 161 -9.29 -2.54 17.03
C ALA A 161 -9.38 -1.59 18.23
N ILE A 162 -10.17 -0.52 18.08
CA ILE A 162 -10.48 0.38 19.20
C ILE A 162 -11.38 -0.36 20.18
N MET A 163 -11.05 -0.32 21.46
CA MET A 163 -11.86 -0.90 22.51
C MET A 163 -13.08 -0.02 22.79
N ARG A 164 -14.23 -0.67 22.93
CA ARG A 164 -15.49 -0.05 23.31
C ARG A 164 -16.03 -0.68 24.58
N ASP A 165 -16.72 0.09 25.39
CA ASP A 165 -17.39 -0.40 26.59
C ASP A 165 -18.74 -1.07 26.27
N GLU A 166 -19.48 -1.46 27.31
CA GLU A 166 -20.79 -2.12 27.19
C GLU A 166 -21.87 -1.25 26.52
N HIS A 167 -21.68 0.08 26.51
CA HIS A 167 -22.59 1.05 25.88
C HIS A 167 -22.17 1.39 24.44
N GLY A 168 -21.02 0.85 23.98
CA GLY A 168 -20.46 1.11 22.66
C GLY A 168 -19.58 2.37 22.61
N ASP A 169 -19.31 3.01 23.73
CA ASP A 169 -18.46 4.20 23.81
C ASP A 169 -16.99 3.82 23.77
N ILE A 170 -16.16 4.68 23.15
CA ILE A 170 -14.73 4.44 23.01
C ILE A 170 -14.06 4.51 24.38
N ILE A 171 -13.42 3.42 24.78
CA ILE A 171 -12.60 3.40 25.99
C ILE A 171 -11.34 4.22 25.71
N ARG A 172 -11.10 5.24 26.54
CA ARG A 172 -9.94 6.12 26.45
C ARG A 172 -9.02 5.91 27.65
N SER A 173 -7.72 6.08 27.42
CA SER A 173 -6.72 6.13 28.48
C SER A 173 -6.75 7.46 29.22
N ASP A 174 -5.99 7.56 30.31
CA ASP A 174 -5.90 8.77 31.15
C ASP A 174 -5.44 10.02 30.37
N ASP A 175 -4.67 9.83 29.30
CA ASP A 175 -4.21 10.85 28.35
C ASP A 175 -5.20 11.13 27.20
N GLY A 176 -6.43 10.61 27.28
CA GLY A 176 -7.53 10.88 26.36
C GLY A 176 -7.45 10.13 25.02
N LYS A 177 -6.46 9.26 24.82
CA LYS A 177 -6.29 8.49 23.59
C LYS A 177 -7.16 7.22 23.59
N PRO A 178 -7.73 6.81 22.45
CA PRO A 178 -8.46 5.54 22.37
C PRO A 178 -7.56 4.35 22.72
N ILE A 179 -7.99 3.50 23.66
CA ILE A 179 -7.33 2.24 23.96
C ILE A 179 -7.62 1.27 22.82
N ARG A 180 -6.59 0.53 22.40
CA ARG A 180 -6.70 -0.44 21.29
C ARG A 180 -6.32 -1.83 21.77
N LYS A 181 -7.08 -2.83 21.35
CA LYS A 181 -6.67 -4.23 21.41
C LYS A 181 -5.76 -4.49 20.20
N PRO A 182 -4.49 -4.86 20.40
CA PRO A 182 -3.58 -5.17 19.29
C PRO A 182 -4.17 -6.24 18.35
N GLY A 183 -3.85 -6.13 17.06
CA GLY A 183 -4.24 -7.15 16.10
C GLY A 183 -3.32 -8.37 16.11
N MET A 184 -3.67 -9.37 15.31
CA MET A 184 -2.98 -10.65 15.21
C MET A 184 -1.55 -10.50 14.65
N PHE A 185 -1.35 -9.62 13.68
CA PHE A 185 -0.10 -9.53 12.93
C PHE A 185 0.67 -8.24 13.19
N LYS A 186 2.00 -8.35 13.13
CA LYS A 186 2.93 -7.22 13.16
C LYS A 186 3.20 -6.75 11.72
N GLN A 187 3.68 -5.52 11.56
CA GLN A 187 4.03 -4.98 10.23
C GLN A 187 2.92 -5.13 9.17
N LEU A 188 1.65 -5.06 9.60
CA LEU A 188 0.48 -5.20 8.74
C LEU A 188 -0.45 -4.00 8.92
N GLN A 189 -0.75 -3.32 7.82
CA GLN A 189 -1.84 -2.36 7.74
C GLN A 189 -3.01 -3.00 7.00
N ALA A 190 -4.24 -2.75 7.46
CA ALA A 190 -5.42 -3.25 6.78
C ALA A 190 -6.63 -2.32 6.96
N ALA A 191 -7.50 -2.34 5.95
CA ALA A 191 -8.81 -1.70 5.94
C ALA A 191 -9.79 -2.50 5.07
N GLY A 192 -11.08 -2.36 5.34
CA GLY A 192 -12.15 -2.96 4.53
C GLY A 192 -12.74 -1.96 3.54
N TRP A 193 -12.91 -2.39 2.30
CA TRP A 193 -13.50 -1.60 1.21
C TRP A 193 -14.51 -2.43 0.42
N MET A 194 -15.25 -1.77 -0.47
CA MET A 194 -16.02 -2.45 -1.50
C MET A 194 -15.16 -2.54 -2.76
N PHE A 195 -15.00 -3.75 -3.30
CA PHE A 195 -14.37 -3.99 -4.60
C PHE A 195 -15.39 -3.75 -5.73
N ASP A 196 -16.60 -4.27 -5.57
CA ASP A 196 -17.77 -4.03 -6.43
C ASP A 196 -19.06 -4.01 -5.58
N GLU A 197 -20.24 -3.94 -6.21
CA GLU A 197 -21.54 -3.87 -5.50
C GLU A 197 -21.85 -5.09 -4.62
N SER A 198 -21.19 -6.22 -4.84
CA SER A 198 -21.45 -7.52 -4.20
C SER A 198 -20.24 -8.12 -3.46
N THR A 199 -19.05 -7.52 -3.65
CA THR A 199 -17.78 -8.02 -3.14
C THR A 199 -17.12 -6.97 -2.26
N ALA A 200 -16.90 -7.29 -1.00
CA ALA A 200 -16.10 -6.52 -0.07
C ALA A 200 -14.69 -7.10 -0.03
N GLN A 201 -13.72 -6.27 0.32
CA GLN A 201 -12.31 -6.64 0.26
C GLN A 201 -11.59 -6.20 1.53
N VAL A 202 -10.81 -7.11 2.11
CA VAL A 202 -9.82 -6.79 3.14
C VAL A 202 -8.55 -6.37 2.42
N SER A 203 -8.36 -5.06 2.27
CA SER A 203 -7.17 -4.50 1.63
C SER A 203 -6.05 -4.35 2.64
N MET A 204 -4.85 -4.81 2.28
CA MET A 204 -3.72 -4.85 3.19
C MET A 204 -2.42 -4.38 2.55
N ASN A 205 -1.56 -3.81 3.41
CA ASN A 205 -0.17 -3.58 3.11
C ASN A 205 0.68 -4.38 4.10
N LEU A 206 1.39 -5.39 3.61
CA LEU A 206 2.42 -6.11 4.35
C LEU A 206 3.69 -5.28 4.28
N LEU A 207 4.04 -4.64 5.39
CA LEU A 207 5.22 -3.77 5.48
C LEU A 207 6.53 -4.57 5.52
N ASP A 208 6.45 -5.84 5.93
CA ASP A 208 7.55 -6.79 5.95
C ASP A 208 6.99 -8.21 5.79
N HIS A 209 7.13 -8.77 4.59
CA HIS A 209 6.62 -10.12 4.27
C HIS A 209 7.39 -11.25 4.97
N SER A 210 8.60 -10.96 5.50
CA SER A 210 9.35 -11.95 6.28
C SER A 210 8.83 -12.08 7.72
N VAL A 211 8.08 -11.08 8.19
CA VAL A 211 7.46 -11.05 9.53
C VAL A 211 6.01 -11.50 9.49
N THR A 212 5.30 -11.25 8.40
CA THR A 212 3.89 -11.66 8.21
C THR A 212 3.71 -12.07 6.77
N GLY A 213 3.43 -13.35 6.53
CA GLY A 213 3.32 -13.92 5.20
C GLY A 213 1.96 -13.71 4.54
N LEU A 214 1.91 -13.91 3.23
CA LEU A 214 0.67 -13.87 2.45
C LEU A 214 -0.31 -14.98 2.87
N HIS A 215 0.22 -16.18 3.14
CA HIS A 215 -0.54 -17.33 3.58
C HIS A 215 -1.13 -17.11 4.98
N ASP A 216 -0.33 -16.58 5.92
CA ASP A 216 -0.76 -16.23 7.29
C ASP A 216 -2.02 -15.36 7.29
N VAL A 217 -1.98 -14.25 6.54
CA VAL A 217 -3.10 -13.30 6.52
C VAL A 217 -4.30 -13.88 5.78
N THR A 218 -4.08 -14.65 4.70
CA THR A 218 -5.17 -15.28 3.94
C THR A 218 -5.92 -16.29 4.79
N ASP A 219 -5.22 -17.17 5.49
CA ASP A 219 -5.84 -18.22 6.31
C ASP A 219 -6.51 -17.65 7.57
N ALA A 220 -5.93 -16.60 8.16
CA ALA A 220 -6.59 -15.86 9.23
C ALA A 220 -7.88 -15.18 8.75
N ILE A 221 -7.87 -14.57 7.55
CA ILE A 221 -9.07 -13.96 6.96
C ILE A 221 -10.11 -15.02 6.66
N ARG A 222 -9.75 -16.18 6.08
CA ARG A 222 -10.66 -17.33 5.87
C ARG A 222 -11.33 -17.74 7.18
N THR A 223 -10.53 -17.88 8.23
CA THR A 223 -11.02 -18.27 9.55
C THR A 223 -11.98 -17.22 10.15
N GLU A 224 -11.67 -15.94 10.04
CA GLU A 224 -12.52 -14.87 10.55
C GLU A 224 -13.78 -14.64 9.69
N ALA A 225 -13.71 -14.85 8.38
CA ALA A 225 -14.83 -14.80 7.45
C ALA A 225 -15.81 -15.94 7.72
N ALA A 226 -15.32 -17.16 7.90
CA ALA A 226 -16.13 -18.34 8.20
C ALA A 226 -16.96 -18.17 9.49
N LYS A 227 -16.40 -17.50 10.52
CA LYS A 227 -17.14 -17.15 11.76
C LYS A 227 -18.33 -16.22 11.52
N MET A 228 -18.35 -15.52 10.39
CA MET A 228 -19.42 -14.61 9.97
C MET A 228 -20.31 -15.24 8.88
N GLY A 229 -20.09 -16.51 8.53
CA GLY A 229 -20.79 -17.18 7.42
C GLY A 229 -20.41 -16.63 6.04
N LEU A 230 -19.19 -16.09 5.90
CA LEU A 230 -18.64 -15.59 4.65
C LEU A 230 -17.53 -16.51 4.14
N ASP A 231 -17.31 -16.46 2.83
CA ASP A 231 -16.23 -17.14 2.13
C ASP A 231 -15.24 -16.14 1.54
N VAL A 232 -13.98 -16.54 1.52
CA VAL A 232 -12.95 -15.87 0.72
C VAL A 232 -13.08 -16.35 -0.71
N VAL A 233 -13.22 -15.42 -1.66
CA VAL A 233 -13.49 -15.74 -3.08
C VAL A 233 -12.32 -15.48 -4.01
N ALA A 234 -11.37 -14.62 -3.61
CA ALA A 234 -10.17 -14.34 -4.38
C ALA A 234 -9.09 -13.68 -3.52
N GLY A 235 -7.84 -13.81 -3.92
CA GLY A 235 -6.74 -12.94 -3.52
C GLY A 235 -6.36 -12.02 -4.68
N GLU A 236 -5.87 -10.83 -4.37
CA GLU A 236 -5.42 -9.86 -5.37
C GLU A 236 -4.09 -9.25 -4.93
N LEU A 237 -3.05 -9.42 -5.73
CA LEU A 237 -1.80 -8.69 -5.58
C LEU A 237 -1.84 -7.41 -6.40
N VAL A 238 -1.60 -6.27 -5.74
CA VAL A 238 -1.57 -4.96 -6.39
C VAL A 238 -0.11 -4.57 -6.62
N GLY A 239 0.35 -4.68 -7.85
CA GLY A 239 1.74 -4.41 -8.24
C GLY A 239 2.62 -5.66 -8.18
N LEU A 240 3.87 -5.51 -7.72
CA LEU A 240 4.85 -6.59 -7.73
C LEU A 240 5.04 -7.20 -6.33
N VAL A 241 5.33 -8.50 -6.30
CA VAL A 241 5.65 -9.27 -5.09
C VAL A 241 7.06 -9.86 -5.19
N PRO A 242 7.85 -9.89 -4.09
CA PRO A 242 9.10 -10.65 -4.06
C PRO A 242 8.86 -12.14 -4.27
N LEU A 243 9.74 -12.81 -5.03
CA LEU A 243 9.70 -14.25 -5.25
C LEU A 243 9.69 -15.00 -3.91
N ASP A 244 10.52 -14.60 -2.96
CA ASP A 244 10.60 -15.21 -1.64
C ASP A 244 9.24 -15.26 -0.91
N ALA A 245 8.43 -14.19 -1.00
CA ALA A 245 7.10 -14.17 -0.41
C ALA A 245 6.15 -15.21 -1.03
N MET A 246 6.28 -15.43 -2.35
CA MET A 246 5.53 -16.46 -3.08
C MET A 246 6.03 -17.86 -2.75
N LEU A 247 7.35 -18.07 -2.65
CA LEU A 247 7.92 -19.36 -2.29
C LEU A 247 7.50 -19.80 -0.89
N ILE A 248 7.55 -18.89 0.09
CA ILE A 248 7.11 -19.17 1.47
C ILE A 248 5.61 -19.52 1.50
N ALA A 249 4.77 -18.78 0.78
CA ALA A 249 3.34 -19.11 0.70
C ALA A 249 3.09 -20.43 -0.03
N GLY A 250 3.88 -20.71 -1.07
CA GLY A 250 3.83 -21.94 -1.84
C GLY A 250 4.16 -23.16 -1.00
N ASP A 251 5.22 -23.08 -0.20
CA ASP A 251 5.66 -24.14 0.71
C ASP A 251 4.57 -24.46 1.74
N HIS A 252 3.87 -23.43 2.26
CA HIS A 252 2.74 -23.61 3.17
C HIS A 252 1.54 -24.34 2.52
N TYR A 253 1.25 -24.06 1.26
CA TYR A 253 0.12 -24.68 0.54
C TYR A 253 0.48 -25.95 -0.24
N HIS A 254 1.76 -26.33 -0.26
CA HIS A 254 2.25 -27.51 -0.98
C HIS A 254 2.43 -28.70 -0.04
N ASP A 255 1.73 -29.81 -0.30
CA ASP A 255 1.81 -31.02 0.52
C ASP A 255 3.06 -31.91 0.24
N GLY A 256 3.89 -31.55 -0.75
CA GLY A 256 5.07 -32.32 -1.18
C GLY A 256 6.39 -31.86 -0.57
N VAL A 257 7.46 -32.62 -0.82
CA VAL A 257 8.82 -32.33 -0.32
C VAL A 257 9.73 -31.96 -1.49
N ASN A 258 10.60 -30.96 -1.30
CA ASN A 258 11.60 -30.52 -2.29
C ASN A 258 11.03 -30.12 -3.64
N ALA A 259 9.96 -29.31 -3.64
CA ALA A 259 9.44 -28.69 -4.85
C ALA A 259 10.40 -27.61 -5.39
N ASP A 260 10.39 -27.43 -6.71
CA ASP A 260 11.10 -26.30 -7.34
C ASP A 260 10.30 -25.00 -7.23
N ASP A 261 10.97 -23.87 -7.50
CA ASP A 261 10.37 -22.53 -7.39
C ASP A 261 9.09 -22.39 -8.22
N THR A 262 9.04 -23.01 -9.40
CA THR A 262 7.84 -22.94 -10.27
C THR A 262 6.66 -23.67 -9.65
N THR A 263 6.90 -24.84 -9.08
CA THR A 263 5.88 -25.64 -8.39
C THR A 263 5.37 -24.93 -7.15
N LEU A 264 6.27 -24.34 -6.34
CA LEU A 264 5.90 -23.57 -5.16
C LEU A 264 5.10 -22.31 -5.53
N VAL A 265 5.52 -21.57 -6.55
CA VAL A 265 4.77 -20.40 -7.02
C VAL A 265 3.37 -20.79 -7.50
N HIS A 266 3.20 -21.90 -8.22
CA HIS A 266 1.87 -22.38 -8.58
C HIS A 266 1.01 -22.75 -7.36
N ALA A 267 1.58 -23.46 -6.39
CA ALA A 267 0.89 -23.76 -5.13
C ALA A 267 0.48 -22.49 -4.38
N ALA A 268 1.32 -21.44 -4.40
CA ALA A 268 1.00 -20.14 -3.82
C ALA A 268 -0.15 -19.46 -4.58
N ILE A 269 -0.14 -19.47 -5.91
CA ILE A 269 -1.21 -18.88 -6.73
C ILE A 269 -2.55 -19.54 -6.40
N ASP A 270 -2.58 -20.88 -6.37
CA ASP A 270 -3.79 -21.64 -6.06
C ASP A 270 -4.25 -21.40 -4.61
N GLY A 271 -3.33 -21.53 -3.66
CA GLY A 271 -3.59 -21.42 -2.23
C GLY A 271 -3.99 -20.02 -1.78
N LEU A 272 -3.44 -18.98 -2.42
CA LEU A 272 -3.82 -17.57 -2.21
C LEU A 272 -4.97 -17.12 -3.12
N MET A 273 -5.40 -17.96 -4.07
CA MET A 273 -6.49 -17.67 -5.01
C MET A 273 -6.23 -16.45 -5.90
N LEU A 274 -4.98 -16.27 -6.35
CA LEU A 274 -4.53 -15.11 -7.12
C LEU A 274 -4.97 -15.11 -8.59
N ASP A 275 -5.51 -16.24 -9.06
CA ASP A 275 -5.97 -16.47 -10.43
C ASP A 275 -7.51 -16.40 -10.57
N ARG A 276 -8.22 -15.97 -9.52
CA ARG A 276 -9.70 -15.99 -9.48
C ARG A 276 -10.36 -14.73 -10.03
N LEU A 277 -9.69 -13.58 -9.97
CA LEU A 277 -10.19 -12.35 -10.59
C LEU A 277 -9.79 -12.28 -12.07
N ASP A 278 -8.50 -12.49 -12.32
CA ASP A 278 -7.88 -12.50 -13.64
C ASP A 278 -6.73 -13.52 -13.66
N ALA A 279 -6.19 -13.81 -14.85
CA ALA A 279 -5.02 -14.68 -14.97
C ALA A 279 -3.80 -14.05 -14.28
N PHE A 280 -3.14 -14.83 -13.42
CA PHE A 280 -1.93 -14.38 -12.73
C PHE A 280 -0.68 -14.55 -13.61
N ASN A 281 -0.17 -13.45 -14.17
CA ASN A 281 1.08 -13.48 -14.94
C ASN A 281 2.30 -13.36 -14.02
N VAL A 282 2.99 -14.47 -13.81
CA VAL A 282 4.15 -14.55 -12.93
C VAL A 282 5.32 -13.66 -13.35
N HIS A 283 5.50 -13.39 -14.66
CA HIS A 283 6.59 -12.57 -15.17
C HIS A 283 6.28 -11.07 -15.15
N SER A 284 5.04 -10.66 -14.93
CA SER A 284 4.69 -9.25 -14.68
C SER A 284 4.33 -8.96 -13.23
N SER A 285 4.26 -9.98 -12.37
CA SER A 285 3.84 -9.86 -10.97
C SER A 285 4.95 -10.18 -9.96
N ILE A 286 5.92 -11.04 -10.31
CA ILE A 286 7.02 -11.40 -9.40
C ILE A 286 8.28 -10.63 -9.78
N ILE A 287 8.86 -9.88 -8.84
CA ILE A 287 9.96 -8.92 -9.09
C ILE A 287 11.14 -9.58 -9.82
N GLU A 288 11.65 -10.68 -9.27
CA GLU A 288 12.86 -11.36 -9.76
C GLU A 288 12.65 -11.96 -11.16
N TRP A 289 11.45 -12.46 -11.44
CA TRP A 289 11.11 -13.03 -12.74
C TRP A 289 10.82 -11.94 -13.77
N ALA A 290 10.20 -10.83 -13.37
CA ALA A 290 9.99 -9.65 -14.23
C ALA A 290 11.29 -9.00 -14.68
N ILE A 291 12.27 -8.91 -13.78
CA ILE A 291 13.60 -8.41 -14.12
C ILE A 291 14.30 -9.35 -15.11
N THR A 292 14.19 -10.66 -14.90
CA THR A 292 14.83 -11.65 -15.78
C THR A 292 14.27 -11.56 -17.19
N GLU A 293 12.94 -11.47 -17.34
CA GLU A 293 12.28 -11.32 -18.64
C GLU A 293 12.68 -10.01 -19.34
N ALA A 294 12.73 -8.89 -18.61
CA ALA A 294 13.11 -7.59 -19.19
C ALA A 294 14.58 -7.50 -19.65
N THR A 295 15.45 -8.40 -19.17
CA THR A 295 16.87 -8.46 -19.53
C THR A 295 17.23 -9.54 -20.56
N SER A 296 16.25 -10.36 -20.95
CA SER A 296 16.39 -11.46 -21.93
C SER A 296 16.05 -10.99 -23.35
#